data_AF-A0A2V8S2B5-F1
#
_entry.id   AF-A0A2V8S2B5-F1
#
_cell.length_a   1.000
_cell.length_b   1.000
_cell.length_c   1.000
_cell.angle_alpha   90.00
_cell.angle_beta   90.00
_cell.angle_gamma   90.00
#
_symmetry.space_group_name_H-M   'P 1'
#
loop_
_entity.id
_entity.type
_entity.pdbx_description
1 polymer ?
#
loop_
_entity_poly.entity_id
_entity_poly.type
_entity_poly.pdbx_seq_one_letter_code
_entity_poly.pdbx_strand_id
1 'polypeptide(L)'
;MLGFRRTPKFERKAKRETLAYSGGSERTDAPSPNGNKAHTVRKDTTVSTVEPFYGGEIQPVDFIGVELMGATNSTGLRDFLKAGRHIIASHSQPRLHCGVVEIPGNRAFCRLADGSKRPCAVTEVTQEGVEPCYILEVARPDNWSVSTLFVRILTTAPEQSVGGFITELLEELVKRDGHWNAERLDSSSSLRVSRLKHVAEHSTWLWSRRILERLNSFGFTPEEAAL
;
A
#
# COMPACT_ATOMS: atom_id res chain seq x y z
N MET A 1 -5.11 23.01 25.46
CA MET A 1 -5.02 23.12 23.98
C MET A 1 -3.68 22.50 23.56
N LEU A 2 -3.62 21.17 23.42
CA LEU A 2 -2.41 20.46 22.98
C LEU A 2 -2.48 20.25 21.46
N GLY A 3 -1.53 20.86 20.75
CA GLY A 3 -1.37 20.71 19.31
C GLY A 3 -0.93 19.30 18.92
N PHE A 4 -1.48 18.87 17.77
CA PHE A 4 -1.24 17.63 17.05
C PHE A 4 0.23 17.23 16.99
N ARG A 5 0.58 16.03 17.49
CA ARG A 5 1.91 15.46 17.35
C ARG A 5 1.89 14.40 16.25
N ARG A 6 2.51 14.76 15.12
CA ARG A 6 3.04 13.90 14.04
C ARG A 6 2.00 13.24 13.13
N THR A 7 1.39 14.02 12.25
CA THR A 7 0.85 13.47 11.00
C THR A 7 2.00 12.89 10.15
N PRO A 8 1.83 11.72 9.51
CA PRO A 8 2.83 11.17 8.61
C PRO A 8 3.11 12.14 7.47
N LYS A 9 4.36 12.60 7.34
CA LYS A 9 4.81 13.35 6.16
C LYS A 9 5.38 12.36 5.15
N PHE A 10 4.86 12.41 3.93
CA PHE A 10 5.40 11.64 2.80
C PHE A 10 6.36 12.55 2.04
N GLU A 11 7.65 12.21 2.08
CA GLU A 11 8.70 12.98 1.39
C GLU A 11 8.93 12.45 -0.03
N ARG A 12 9.27 13.36 -0.95
CA ARG A 12 9.71 13.00 -2.30
C ARG A 12 11.11 12.40 -2.25
N LYS A 13 11.27 11.14 -2.67
CA LYS A 13 12.58 10.56 -2.97
C LYS A 13 12.70 10.33 -4.48
N ALA A 14 13.44 11.21 -5.15
CA ALA A 14 13.87 10.97 -6.53
C ALA A 14 14.97 9.89 -6.54
N LYS A 15 14.65 8.67 -6.97
CA LYS A 15 15.67 7.66 -7.28
C LYS A 15 16.05 7.76 -8.75
N ARG A 16 17.25 8.30 -9.01
CA ARG A 16 17.91 8.23 -10.31
C ARG A 16 18.85 7.03 -10.29
N GLU A 17 18.52 5.97 -11.03
CA GLU A 17 19.44 4.84 -11.21
C GLU A 17 20.00 4.81 -12.64
N THR A 18 21.32 4.76 -12.69
CA THR A 18 22.16 4.69 -13.88
C THR A 18 22.09 3.27 -14.45
N LEU A 19 21.67 3.14 -15.71
CA LEU A 19 21.72 1.88 -16.45
C LEU A 19 23.19 1.44 -16.64
N ALA A 20 23.65 0.47 -15.85
CA ALA A 20 24.90 -0.23 -16.10
C ALA A 20 24.66 -1.32 -17.15
N TYR A 21 25.07 -1.05 -18.39
CA TYR A 21 25.11 -2.03 -19.47
C TYR A 21 26.33 -2.95 -19.25
N SER A 22 26.13 -4.19 -18.80
CA SER A 22 27.21 -5.19 -18.76
C SER A 22 27.26 -5.95 -20.10
N GLY A 23 28.12 -5.49 -21.00
CA GLY A 23 28.54 -6.26 -22.17
C GLY A 23 29.61 -7.28 -21.77
N GLY A 24 29.24 -8.55 -21.65
CA GLY A 24 30.19 -9.65 -21.50
C GLY A 24 30.81 -10.00 -22.84
N SER A 25 32.09 -9.65 -23.02
CA SER A 25 32.94 -10.08 -24.14
C SER A 25 33.71 -11.31 -23.68
N GLU A 26 33.36 -12.51 -24.18
CA GLU A 26 34.24 -13.68 -24.06
C GLU A 26 35.10 -13.86 -25.30
N ARG A 27 36.35 -14.26 -25.02
CA ARG A 27 37.49 -14.27 -25.93
C ARG A 27 37.40 -15.39 -26.97
N THR A 28 38.01 -15.07 -28.11
CA THR A 28 38.30 -15.88 -29.28
C THR A 28 39.31 -16.99 -29.02
N ASP A 29 39.04 -18.19 -29.53
CA ASP A 29 40.05 -19.14 -30.01
C ASP A 29 39.55 -19.78 -31.33
N ALA A 30 40.42 -19.88 -32.34
CA ALA A 30 40.20 -20.46 -33.67
C ALA A 30 41.37 -21.44 -33.98
N PRO A 31 41.37 -22.34 -35.01
CA PRO A 31 40.52 -22.33 -36.23
C PRO A 31 40.01 -23.71 -36.79
N SER A 32 38.95 -23.65 -37.63
CA SER A 32 38.56 -24.39 -38.89
C SER A 32 38.93 -25.88 -39.16
N PRO A 33 38.31 -26.65 -40.11
CA PRO A 33 37.36 -26.24 -41.17
C PRO A 33 36.21 -27.24 -41.53
N ASN A 34 35.35 -26.79 -42.47
CA ASN A 34 34.46 -27.54 -43.38
C ASN A 34 33.12 -28.11 -42.88
N GLY A 35 32.03 -27.63 -43.51
CA GLY A 35 30.76 -28.36 -43.57
C GLY A 35 29.53 -27.47 -43.75
N ASN A 36 29.09 -27.28 -44.99
CA ASN A 36 27.83 -26.65 -45.38
C ASN A 36 26.63 -27.12 -44.53
N LYS A 37 25.95 -26.23 -43.80
CA LYS A 37 24.48 -26.25 -43.58
C LYS A 37 23.96 -24.85 -43.23
N ALA A 38 23.09 -24.31 -44.07
CA ALA A 38 22.22 -23.20 -43.69
C ALA A 38 21.30 -23.68 -42.56
N HIS A 39 21.48 -23.11 -41.36
CA HIS A 39 20.55 -23.31 -40.26
C HIS A 39 20.07 -21.94 -39.79
N THR A 40 18.80 -21.68 -40.08
CA THR A 40 18.03 -20.55 -39.58
C THR A 40 18.08 -20.60 -38.06
N VAL A 41 18.87 -19.72 -37.45
CA VAL A 41 18.91 -19.56 -35.99
C VAL A 41 17.54 -19.04 -35.57
N ARG A 42 16.73 -19.92 -35.00
CA ARG A 42 15.54 -19.52 -34.25
C ARG A 42 16.01 -18.61 -33.13
N LYS A 43 15.60 -17.34 -33.18
CA LYS A 43 15.64 -16.46 -32.02
C LYS A 43 14.73 -17.08 -30.97
N ASP A 44 15.31 -17.79 -30.01
CA ASP A 44 14.64 -18.08 -28.76
C ASP A 44 14.28 -16.73 -28.14
N THR A 45 13.01 -16.38 -28.29
CA THR A 45 12.44 -15.19 -27.70
C THR A 45 12.08 -15.60 -26.28
N THR A 46 13.04 -15.48 -25.36
CA THR A 46 12.76 -15.57 -23.93
C THR A 46 11.92 -14.36 -23.57
N VAL A 47 10.59 -14.51 -23.64
CA VAL A 47 9.64 -13.53 -23.13
C VAL A 47 9.74 -13.58 -21.62
N SER A 48 10.42 -12.60 -21.03
CA SER A 48 10.28 -12.32 -19.61
C SER A 48 8.89 -11.73 -19.37
N THR A 49 8.07 -12.40 -18.58
CA THR A 49 6.75 -11.91 -18.11
C THR A 49 6.88 -10.82 -17.03
N VAL A 50 8.10 -10.39 -16.72
CA VAL A 50 8.35 -9.38 -15.68
C VAL A 50 8.31 -8.00 -16.32
N GLU A 51 7.20 -7.30 -16.12
CA GLU A 51 7.09 -5.88 -16.49
C GLU A 51 8.20 -5.06 -15.83
N PRO A 52 8.86 -4.13 -16.55
CA PRO A 52 9.88 -3.26 -15.97
C PRO A 52 9.26 -2.36 -14.89
N PHE A 53 9.82 -2.43 -13.68
CA PHE A 53 9.41 -1.61 -12.54
C PHE A 53 10.05 -0.21 -12.66
N TYR A 54 9.26 0.77 -13.10
CA TYR A 54 9.58 2.19 -12.94
C TYR A 54 8.94 2.71 -11.65
N GLY A 55 9.76 3.06 -10.64
CA GLY A 55 9.30 3.67 -9.39
C GLY A 55 8.71 5.06 -9.65
N GLY A 56 7.41 5.24 -9.41
CA GLY A 56 6.74 6.53 -9.48
C GLY A 56 6.74 7.23 -8.11
N GLU A 57 6.74 8.56 -8.10
CA GLU A 57 6.67 9.36 -6.87
C GLU A 57 5.28 9.25 -6.21
N ILE A 58 5.24 9.08 -4.88
CA ILE A 58 4.02 9.25 -4.08
C ILE A 58 3.87 10.74 -3.74
N GLN A 59 2.68 11.31 -3.98
CA GLN A 59 2.39 12.69 -3.59
C GLN A 59 2.33 12.82 -2.05
N PRO A 60 2.82 13.93 -1.48
CA PRO A 60 2.66 14.22 -0.05
C PRO A 60 1.21 14.10 0.39
N VAL A 61 0.97 13.50 1.57
CA VAL A 61 -0.38 13.30 2.12
C VAL A 61 -0.70 14.38 3.11
N ASP A 62 -1.73 15.16 2.80
CA ASP A 62 -2.45 15.94 3.79
C ASP A 62 -3.55 15.04 4.38
N PHE A 63 -3.40 14.70 5.66
CA PHE A 63 -4.41 13.95 6.39
C PHE A 63 -5.55 14.90 6.72
N ILE A 64 -6.73 14.59 6.20
CA ILE A 64 -7.95 15.35 6.47
C ILE A 64 -8.85 14.45 7.35
N GLY A 65 -9.60 15.04 8.28
CA GLY A 65 -10.61 14.28 9.01
C GLY A 65 -11.56 13.55 8.03
N VAL A 66 -11.95 12.32 8.35
CA VAL A 66 -12.81 11.47 7.48
C VAL A 66 -14.10 12.18 7.06
N GLU A 67 -14.59 13.12 7.89
CA GLU A 67 -15.77 13.96 7.64
C GLU A 67 -15.60 14.88 6.42
N LEU A 68 -14.39 15.38 6.17
CA LEU A 68 -14.09 16.37 5.13
C LEU A 68 -13.71 15.74 3.77
N MET A 69 -13.58 14.41 3.69
CA MET A 69 -13.20 13.69 2.47
C MET A 69 -14.32 13.56 1.41
N GLY A 70 -15.35 14.41 1.45
CA GLY A 70 -16.48 14.34 0.51
C GLY A 70 -16.14 14.63 -0.96
N ALA A 71 -14.95 15.15 -1.26
CA ALA A 71 -14.66 15.77 -2.57
C ALA A 71 -13.40 15.27 -3.31
N THR A 72 -12.57 14.39 -2.75
CA THR A 72 -11.35 13.90 -3.42
C THR A 72 -11.60 12.56 -4.11
N ASN A 73 -10.95 12.33 -5.27
CA ASN A 73 -11.08 11.14 -6.12
C ASN A 73 -10.98 9.82 -5.30
N SER A 74 -12.13 9.32 -4.86
CA SER A 74 -12.27 8.17 -3.96
C SER A 74 -12.77 6.92 -4.70
N THR A 75 -12.50 6.83 -6.01
CA THR A 75 -12.96 5.73 -6.86
C THR A 75 -12.49 4.40 -6.26
N GLY A 76 -13.44 3.53 -5.92
CA GLY A 76 -13.15 2.23 -5.29
C GLY A 76 -12.85 2.24 -3.79
N LEU A 77 -12.92 3.38 -3.09
CA LEU A 77 -12.74 3.50 -1.63
C LEU A 77 -14.03 3.86 -0.87
N ARG A 78 -15.13 4.07 -1.58
CA ARG A 78 -16.39 4.59 -1.02
C ARG A 78 -16.87 3.84 0.22
N ASP A 79 -16.82 2.51 0.17
CA ASP A 79 -17.40 1.69 1.22
C ASP A 79 -16.53 1.68 2.50
N PHE A 80 -15.21 1.72 2.34
CA PHE A 80 -14.28 1.95 3.45
C PHE A 80 -14.48 3.32 4.11
N LEU A 81 -14.61 4.38 3.30
CA LEU A 81 -14.84 5.73 3.82
C LEU A 81 -16.20 5.86 4.53
N LYS A 82 -17.24 5.21 3.99
CA LYS A 82 -18.54 5.13 4.67
C LYS A 82 -18.43 4.37 5.99
N ALA A 83 -17.67 3.27 6.04
CA ALA A 83 -17.43 2.54 7.28
C ALA A 83 -16.70 3.41 8.32
N GLY A 84 -15.68 4.18 7.92
CA GLY A 84 -15.02 5.16 8.78
C GLY A 84 -15.98 6.23 9.30
N ARG A 85 -16.89 6.75 8.46
CA ARG A 85 -17.95 7.68 8.87
C ARG A 85 -18.92 7.08 9.88
N HIS A 86 -19.29 5.80 9.72
CA HIS A 86 -20.09 5.11 10.71
C HIS A 86 -19.38 5.00 12.07
N ILE A 87 -18.06 4.76 12.07
CA ILE A 87 -17.28 4.68 13.32
C ILE A 87 -17.33 6.00 14.06
N ILE A 88 -16.96 7.10 13.41
CA ILE A 88 -16.87 8.43 14.05
C ILE A 88 -18.24 9.02 14.44
N ALA A 89 -19.31 8.66 13.72
CA ALA A 89 -20.66 9.11 14.05
C ALA A 89 -21.23 8.37 15.27
N SER A 90 -20.78 7.14 15.52
CA SER A 90 -21.28 6.30 16.61
C SER A 90 -20.38 6.31 17.85
N HIS A 91 -19.12 6.71 17.70
CA HIS A 91 -18.14 6.63 18.79
C HIS A 91 -17.26 7.88 18.87
N SER A 92 -17.02 8.35 20.09
CA SER A 92 -16.10 9.45 20.38
C SER A 92 -14.62 8.99 20.35
N GLN A 93 -14.38 7.69 20.50
CA GLN A 93 -13.09 7.02 20.34
C GLN A 93 -13.26 5.69 19.58
N PRO A 94 -12.24 5.25 18.81
CA PRO A 94 -10.99 5.95 18.52
C PRO A 94 -11.16 7.06 17.47
N ARG A 95 -10.19 7.99 17.41
CA ARG A 95 -10.13 9.05 16.38
C ARG A 95 -9.52 8.53 15.08
N LEU A 96 -10.13 8.87 13.95
CA LEU A 96 -9.69 8.47 12.61
C LEU A 96 -9.28 9.71 11.78
N HIS A 97 -8.03 9.72 11.31
CA HIS A 97 -7.52 10.71 10.35
C HIS A 97 -7.14 10.01 9.06
N CYS A 98 -7.70 10.42 7.92
CA CYS A 98 -7.54 9.69 6.67
C CYS A 98 -6.93 10.58 5.58
N GLY A 99 -5.94 10.05 4.89
CA GLY A 99 -5.42 10.58 3.64
C GLY A 99 -5.60 9.57 2.52
N VAL A 100 -5.58 10.04 1.28
CA VAL A 100 -5.59 9.15 0.10
C VAL A 100 -4.31 9.41 -0.70
N VAL A 101 -3.57 8.34 -0.97
CA VAL A 101 -2.38 8.34 -1.84
C VAL A 101 -2.66 7.59 -3.11
N GLU A 102 -1.91 7.91 -4.16
CA GLU A 102 -1.78 7.05 -5.33
C GLU A 102 -0.77 5.92 -5.04
N ILE A 103 -1.10 4.71 -5.46
CA ILE A 103 -0.17 3.59 -5.43
C ILE A 103 1.05 3.92 -6.32
N PRO A 104 2.28 3.78 -5.81
CA PRO A 104 3.49 4.11 -6.57
C PRO A 104 3.69 3.18 -7.77
N GLY A 105 4.47 3.65 -8.75
CA GLY A 105 4.88 2.84 -9.90
C GLY A 105 3.84 2.72 -11.00
N ASN A 106 4.13 1.91 -12.04
CA ASN A 106 3.36 1.92 -13.30
C ASN A 106 2.88 0.53 -13.78
N ARG A 107 2.98 -0.50 -12.93
CA ARG A 107 2.50 -1.85 -13.26
C ARG A 107 0.99 -1.87 -13.47
N ALA A 108 0.48 -2.95 -14.08
CA ALA A 108 -0.96 -3.15 -14.26
C ALA A 108 -1.75 -2.93 -12.96
N PHE A 109 -1.29 -3.51 -11.83
CA PHE A 109 -1.89 -3.31 -10.51
C PHE A 109 -1.99 -1.83 -10.09
N CYS A 110 -1.05 -0.97 -10.49
CA CYS A 110 -1.05 0.45 -10.10
C CYS A 110 -2.16 1.27 -10.78
N ARG A 111 -2.89 0.69 -11.74
CA ARG A 111 -3.88 1.39 -12.55
C ARG A 111 -5.27 0.78 -12.40
N LEU A 112 -6.29 1.61 -12.55
CA LEU A 112 -7.68 1.19 -12.71
C LEU A 112 -7.99 0.96 -14.20
N ALA A 113 -9.16 0.40 -14.51
CA ALA A 113 -9.59 0.10 -15.87
C ALA A 113 -9.71 1.35 -16.77
N ASP A 114 -9.95 2.53 -16.18
CA ASP A 114 -9.96 3.82 -16.88
C ASP A 114 -8.54 4.41 -17.11
N GLY A 115 -7.49 3.69 -16.70
CA GLY A 115 -6.09 4.09 -16.82
C GLY A 115 -5.58 4.99 -15.69
N SER A 116 -6.46 5.49 -14.82
CA SER A 116 -6.09 6.32 -13.66
C SER A 116 -5.26 5.54 -12.64
N LYS A 117 -4.52 6.25 -11.77
CA LYS A 117 -3.77 5.63 -10.67
C LYS A 117 -4.72 5.02 -9.65
N ARG A 118 -4.42 3.81 -9.20
CA ARG A 118 -5.14 3.16 -8.12
C ARG A 118 -4.90 3.93 -6.81
N PRO A 119 -5.95 4.42 -6.14
CA PRO A 119 -5.79 5.07 -4.85
C PRO A 119 -5.69 4.06 -3.71
N CYS A 120 -5.06 4.49 -2.61
CA CYS A 120 -5.01 3.80 -1.33
C CYS A 120 -5.34 4.80 -0.22
N ALA A 121 -6.34 4.48 0.61
CA ALA A 121 -6.59 5.23 1.82
C ALA A 121 -5.59 4.82 2.90
N VAL A 122 -4.96 5.80 3.52
CA VAL A 122 -4.10 5.65 4.69
C VAL A 122 -4.82 6.32 5.85
N THR A 123 -5.33 5.52 6.79
CA THR A 123 -6.02 6.03 7.97
C THR A 123 -5.17 5.83 9.21
N GLU A 124 -4.77 6.92 9.86
CA GLU A 124 -4.22 6.90 11.19
C GLU A 124 -5.35 6.81 12.21
N VAL A 125 -5.24 5.86 13.14
CA VAL A 125 -6.16 5.62 14.25
C VAL A 125 -5.44 5.89 15.56
N THR A 126 -6.01 6.79 16.37
CA THR A 126 -5.44 7.22 17.64
C THR A 126 -6.47 7.15 18.77
N GLN A 127 -6.00 6.84 19.97
CA GLN A 127 -6.76 6.89 21.21
C GLN A 127 -5.76 7.15 22.34
N GLU A 128 -6.18 7.91 23.36
CA GLU A 128 -5.30 8.20 24.49
C GLU A 128 -4.85 6.91 25.19
N GLY A 129 -3.55 6.82 25.51
CA GLY A 129 -2.96 5.62 26.12
C GLY A 129 -2.75 4.44 25.16
N VAL A 130 -3.10 4.56 23.88
CA VAL A 130 -2.96 3.49 22.88
C VAL A 130 -2.04 3.94 21.75
N GLU A 131 -0.99 3.16 21.46
CA GLU A 131 -0.10 3.45 20.34
C GLU A 131 -0.87 3.52 19.00
N PRO A 132 -0.52 4.46 18.10
CA PRO A 132 -1.23 4.61 16.83
C PRO A 132 -1.26 3.33 15.99
N CYS A 133 -2.34 3.17 15.23
CA CYS A 133 -2.47 2.13 14.22
C CYS A 133 -2.79 2.76 12.86
N TYR A 134 -2.17 2.25 11.81
CA TYR A 134 -2.37 2.69 10.44
C TYR A 134 -3.17 1.62 9.69
N ILE A 135 -4.26 2.02 9.06
CA ILE A 135 -5.07 1.20 8.19
C ILE A 135 -4.77 1.58 6.75
N LEU A 136 -4.36 0.62 5.93
CA LEU A 136 -4.12 0.78 4.51
C LEU A 136 -5.19 0.03 3.74
N GLU A 137 -6.02 0.78 3.01
CA GLU A 137 -7.10 0.27 2.18
C GLU A 137 -6.82 0.61 0.72
N VAL A 138 -6.60 -0.40 -0.10
CA VAL A 138 -6.36 -0.23 -1.53
C VAL A 138 -7.70 -0.27 -2.27
N ALA A 139 -7.91 0.65 -3.21
CA ALA A 139 -9.10 0.66 -4.04
C ALA A 139 -9.16 -0.59 -4.94
N ARG A 140 -10.32 -1.24 -5.00
CA ARG A 140 -10.51 -2.50 -5.75
C ARG A 140 -11.80 -2.47 -6.60
N PRO A 141 -12.07 -1.42 -7.40
CA PRO A 141 -13.27 -1.37 -8.23
C PRO A 141 -13.30 -2.44 -9.34
N ASP A 142 -12.14 -3.04 -9.61
CA ASP A 142 -11.90 -4.15 -10.54
C ASP A 142 -11.79 -5.51 -9.83
N ASN A 143 -12.22 -5.60 -8.56
CA ASN A 143 -12.22 -6.81 -7.74
C ASN A 143 -10.84 -7.44 -7.48
N TRP A 144 -9.74 -6.67 -7.59
CA TRP A 144 -8.42 -7.16 -7.17
C TRP A 144 -8.45 -7.67 -5.73
N SER A 145 -7.84 -8.82 -5.45
CA SER A 145 -7.95 -9.47 -4.13
C SER A 145 -6.88 -8.99 -3.14
N VAL A 146 -6.91 -7.71 -2.79
CA VAL A 146 -6.07 -7.12 -1.73
C VAL A 146 -6.86 -7.04 -0.44
N SER A 147 -6.28 -7.44 0.69
CA SER A 147 -6.93 -7.28 2.01
C SER A 147 -6.62 -5.91 2.60
N THR A 148 -7.49 -5.39 3.46
CA THR A 148 -7.17 -4.21 4.28
C THR A 148 -6.07 -4.57 5.27
N LEU A 149 -5.03 -3.74 5.35
CA LEU A 149 -3.89 -3.97 6.24
C LEU A 149 -3.98 -3.04 7.45
N PHE A 150 -3.81 -3.59 8.64
CA PHE A 150 -3.65 -2.87 9.90
C PHE A 150 -2.21 -3.03 10.35
N VAL A 151 -1.53 -1.92 10.59
CA VAL A 151 -0.13 -1.93 11.06
C VAL A 151 0.02 -1.00 12.25
N ARG A 152 0.65 -1.50 13.30
CA ARG A 152 1.24 -0.70 14.37
C ARG A 152 2.75 -0.87 14.32
N ILE A 153 3.45 0.25 14.30
CA ILE A 153 4.91 0.27 14.30
C ILE A 153 5.34 0.38 15.77
N LEU A 154 5.93 -0.68 16.31
CA LEU A 154 6.36 -0.75 17.71
C LEU A 154 7.74 -0.11 17.89
N THR A 155 8.60 -0.24 16.88
CA THR A 155 9.90 0.42 16.82
C THR A 155 10.16 0.88 15.39
N THR A 156 10.53 2.15 15.24
CA THR A 156 11.08 2.65 13.98
C THR A 156 12.60 2.62 14.07
N ALA A 157 13.28 2.26 12.98
CA ALA A 157 14.69 2.64 12.85
C ALA A 157 14.78 4.17 13.04
N PRO A 158 15.82 4.69 13.72
CA PRO A 158 15.89 6.11 14.11
C PRO A 158 15.66 7.10 12.95
N GLU A 159 15.97 6.68 11.73
CA GLU A 159 15.90 7.51 10.53
C GLU A 159 14.65 7.28 9.67
N GLN A 160 13.83 6.26 9.97
CA GLN A 160 12.66 5.94 9.15
C GLN A 160 11.41 6.63 9.68
N SER A 161 10.88 7.59 8.91
CA SER A 161 9.57 8.17 9.19
C SER A 161 8.45 7.16 8.91
N VAL A 162 7.31 7.31 9.59
CA VAL A 162 6.09 6.51 9.33
C VAL A 162 5.68 6.60 7.85
N GLY A 163 5.71 7.80 7.28
CA GLY A 163 5.40 8.00 5.86
C GLY A 163 6.36 7.23 4.95
N GLY A 164 7.66 7.26 5.25
CA GLY A 164 8.67 6.49 4.52
C GLY A 164 8.42 4.97 4.61
N PHE A 165 8.08 4.48 5.79
CA PHE A 165 7.74 3.07 5.99
C PHE A 165 6.47 2.66 5.21
N ILE A 166 5.42 3.49 5.23
CA ILE A 166 4.19 3.23 4.45
C ILE A 166 4.49 3.22 2.95
N THR A 167 5.30 4.16 2.46
CA THR A 167 5.77 4.19 1.06
C THR A 167 6.45 2.87 0.68
N GLU A 168 7.36 2.36 1.52
CA GLU A 168 8.02 1.07 1.28
C GLU A 168 7.03 -0.10 1.23
N LEU A 169 6.02 -0.11 2.12
CA LEU A 169 4.97 -1.13 2.09
C LEU A 169 4.19 -1.11 0.77
N LEU A 170 3.85 0.08 0.27
CA LEU A 170 3.12 0.24 -1.00
C LEU A 170 3.99 -0.13 -2.21
N GLU A 171 5.28 0.20 -2.20
CA GLU A 171 6.22 -0.26 -3.24
C GLU A 171 6.36 -1.79 -3.24
N GLU A 172 6.44 -2.42 -2.07
CA GLU A 172 6.50 -3.88 -1.96
C GLU A 172 5.22 -4.57 -2.40
N LEU A 173 4.06 -3.97 -2.09
CA LEU A 173 2.76 -4.41 -2.57
C LEU A 173 2.73 -4.42 -4.11
N VAL A 174 3.23 -3.37 -4.74
CA VAL A 174 3.32 -3.26 -6.20
C VAL A 174 4.26 -4.30 -6.79
N LYS A 175 5.43 -4.51 -6.18
CA LYS A 175 6.39 -5.56 -6.61
C LYS A 175 5.77 -6.96 -6.54
N ARG A 176 4.81 -7.16 -5.64
CA ARG A 176 4.08 -8.41 -5.42
C ARG A 176 2.66 -8.41 -6.00
N ASP A 177 2.38 -7.55 -6.98
CA ASP A 177 1.13 -7.55 -7.74
C ASP A 177 -0.15 -7.48 -6.88
N GLY A 178 -0.10 -6.67 -5.81
CA GLY A 178 -1.22 -6.51 -4.87
C GLY A 178 -1.22 -7.48 -3.69
N HIS A 179 -0.17 -8.27 -3.51
CA HIS A 179 -0.01 -9.13 -2.33
C HIS A 179 0.86 -8.48 -1.26
N TRP A 180 0.34 -8.39 -0.02
CA TRP A 180 1.15 -7.99 1.13
C TRP A 180 2.29 -8.97 1.36
N ASN A 181 3.48 -8.45 1.65
CA ASN A 181 4.66 -9.25 1.97
C ASN A 181 4.51 -9.93 3.34
N ALA A 182 3.79 -11.05 3.39
CA ALA A 182 3.47 -11.74 4.64
C ALA A 182 4.72 -12.15 5.42
N GLU A 183 5.75 -12.66 4.73
CA GLU A 183 7.01 -13.04 5.36
C GLU A 183 7.65 -11.88 6.11
N ARG A 184 7.85 -10.71 5.47
CA ARG A 184 8.40 -9.52 6.14
C ARG A 184 7.51 -9.02 7.26
N LEU A 185 6.21 -8.95 7.03
CA LEU A 185 5.26 -8.36 7.97
C LEU A 185 5.05 -9.22 9.22
N ASP A 186 5.04 -10.54 9.06
CA ASP A 186 4.69 -11.47 10.14
C ASP A 186 5.94 -11.93 10.91
N SER A 187 7.14 -11.85 10.32
CA SER A 187 8.42 -12.13 11.01
C SER A 187 9.01 -10.94 11.77
N SER A 188 8.48 -9.73 11.54
CA SER A 188 9.01 -8.51 12.11
C SER A 188 8.58 -8.31 13.56
N SER A 189 9.52 -8.33 14.50
CA SER A 189 9.28 -7.98 15.90
C SER A 189 9.03 -6.48 16.13
N SER A 190 9.34 -5.63 15.14
CA SER A 190 9.10 -4.19 15.19
C SER A 190 7.69 -3.80 14.75
N LEU A 191 6.88 -4.75 14.32
CA LEU A 191 5.54 -4.53 13.81
C LEU A 191 4.51 -5.39 14.54
N ARG A 192 3.32 -4.83 14.70
CA ARG A 192 2.10 -5.60 14.93
C ARG A 192 1.21 -5.44 13.73
N VAL A 193 0.89 -6.56 13.08
CA VAL A 193 0.20 -6.56 11.78
C VAL A 193 -1.08 -7.38 11.87
N SER A 194 -2.08 -6.96 11.10
CA SER A 194 -3.27 -7.77 10.87
C SER A 194 -3.90 -7.46 9.54
N ARG A 195 -4.64 -8.43 8.97
CA ARG A 195 -5.26 -8.32 7.65
C ARG A 195 -6.75 -8.63 7.73
N LEU A 196 -7.58 -7.83 7.06
CA LEU A 196 -9.02 -8.01 7.00
C LEU A 196 -9.45 -8.29 5.56
N LYS A 197 -9.98 -9.50 5.32
CA LYS A 197 -10.50 -9.88 4.00
C LYS A 197 -11.87 -9.25 3.77
N HIS A 198 -12.06 -8.73 2.56
CA HIS A 198 -13.36 -8.31 2.08
C HIS A 198 -14.27 -9.51 1.83
N VAL A 199 -15.57 -9.29 2.03
CA VAL A 199 -16.64 -10.25 1.78
C VAL A 199 -17.72 -9.47 1.03
N ALA A 200 -18.14 -9.97 -0.13
CA ALA A 200 -18.95 -9.21 -1.08
C ALA A 200 -20.33 -8.84 -0.53
N GLU A 201 -20.90 -9.68 0.35
CA GLU A 201 -22.22 -9.46 0.93
C GLU A 201 -22.22 -8.51 2.14
N HIS A 202 -21.05 -8.04 2.58
CA HIS A 202 -20.98 -7.18 3.77
C HIS A 202 -21.46 -5.77 3.46
N SER A 203 -22.46 -5.32 4.21
CA SER A 203 -22.84 -3.90 4.22
C SER A 203 -21.72 -3.03 4.78
N THR A 204 -21.75 -1.74 4.45
CA THR A 204 -20.81 -0.74 4.98
C THR A 204 -20.84 -0.65 6.52
N TRP A 205 -22.00 -0.87 7.13
CA TRP A 205 -22.15 -1.00 8.58
C TRP A 205 -21.50 -2.26 9.13
N LEU A 206 -21.67 -3.42 8.47
CA LEU A 206 -20.97 -4.64 8.90
C LEU A 206 -19.46 -4.48 8.73
N TRP A 207 -19.03 -3.76 7.70
CA TRP A 207 -17.63 -3.44 7.49
C TRP A 207 -17.06 -2.56 8.60
N SER A 208 -17.78 -1.51 9.04
CA SER A 208 -17.36 -0.69 10.17
C SER A 208 -17.19 -1.50 11.45
N ARG A 209 -18.13 -2.43 11.73
CA ARG A 209 -18.01 -3.34 12.88
C ARG A 209 -16.77 -4.22 12.81
N ARG A 210 -16.45 -4.79 11.64
CA ARG A 210 -15.25 -5.62 11.47
C ARG A 210 -13.96 -4.83 11.61
N ILE A 211 -13.95 -3.57 11.17
CA ILE A 211 -12.83 -2.65 11.40
C ILE A 211 -12.68 -2.40 12.90
N LEU A 212 -13.76 -2.10 13.62
CA LEU A 212 -13.74 -1.90 15.08
C LEU A 212 -13.27 -3.16 15.83
N GLU A 213 -13.81 -4.33 15.51
CA GLU A 213 -13.35 -5.61 16.08
C GLU A 213 -11.86 -5.82 15.86
N ARG A 214 -11.35 -5.42 14.68
CA ARG A 214 -9.92 -5.48 14.41
C ARG A 214 -9.14 -4.49 15.26
N LEU A 215 -9.61 -3.24 15.38
CA LEU A 215 -9.00 -2.22 16.24
C LEU A 215 -9.02 -2.63 17.73
N ASN A 216 -10.07 -3.30 18.20
CA ASN A 216 -10.14 -3.85 19.55
C ASN A 216 -8.99 -4.83 19.81
N SER A 217 -8.65 -5.66 18.81
CA SER A 217 -7.48 -6.53 18.96
C SER A 217 -6.19 -5.70 19.13
N PHE A 218 -6.09 -4.50 18.55
CA PHE A 218 -4.98 -3.56 18.74
C PHE A 218 -5.05 -2.75 20.04
N GLY A 219 -6.04 -2.99 20.90
CA GLY A 219 -6.20 -2.34 22.19
C GLY A 219 -6.96 -1.01 22.15
N PHE A 220 -7.59 -0.66 21.02
CA PHE A 220 -8.54 0.44 20.98
C PHE A 220 -9.85 0.02 21.63
N THR A 221 -10.53 0.93 22.31
CA THR A 221 -11.81 0.67 22.99
C THR A 221 -12.83 1.69 22.52
N PRO A 222 -13.87 1.27 21.79
CA PRO A 222 -14.89 2.19 21.33
C PRO A 222 -15.67 2.76 22.50
N GLU A 223 -15.78 4.09 22.53
CA GLU A 223 -16.61 4.81 23.50
C GLU A 223 -17.80 5.39 22.76
N GLU A 224 -19.03 5.10 23.21
CA GLU A 224 -20.24 5.63 22.57
C GLU A 224 -20.22 7.16 22.58
N ALA A 225 -20.61 7.77 21.46
CA ALA A 225 -20.77 9.21 21.41
C ALA A 225 -21.94 9.64 22.32
N ALA A 226 -21.70 10.62 23.20
CA ALA A 226 -22.77 11.19 24.00
C ALA A 226 -23.81 11.86 23.06
N LEU A 227 -25.07 11.45 23.19
CA LEU A 227 -26.21 11.99 22.45
C LEU A 227 -26.49 13.46 22.81
#